data_AF-A0A7C5Q741-F1
#
_entry.id   AF-A0A7C5Q741-F1
#
_cell.length_a   1.000
_cell.length_b   1.000
_cell.length_c   1.000
_cell.angle_alpha   90.00
_cell.angle_beta   90.00
_cell.angle_gamma   90.00
#
_symmetry.space_group_name_H-M   'P 1'
#
loop_
_entity.id
_entity.type
_entity.pdbx_description
1 polymer ?
#
loop_
_entity_poly.entity_id
_entity_poly.type
_entity_poly.pdbx_seq_one_letter_code
_entity_poly.pdbx_strand_id
1 'polypeptide(L)'
;MSPAPVASRISSSNRRSCRLPRGVGSIRPSRVTAATMIISGAGTGGFLRRNRPSSFQGKRPGDSRASQVKNLGSRPANVVHYAGLRAGPLPYLATAHSHLRRHRPVNVTGTVAMRYDVRRIPLENIDFHDRACRLLPAGVADPPPKALAASIQRCGLLTPPLLLPRGEDRYAVVSGWRRLEALRASGQEPEPWCRILPPATTVHDAMLLAYEENRFQRGDSILRCAVLVTALADVMDEDELAQRLLPRLGLPARRQTIADLRDLLRLEPPLLQAIHDQLLDNKAALELSRLPLRDRLVLHDYIVGLRLSVGNQRKFVAGCCELARRRATSVMALLAGEEPQAILNHPTATAGQKTAKLMRWLERQRFPRLSAAEEAFARWRQTLDLPSTVQVRHAPAFERDSVTIEVTLPDMAAAERFLTSYFKNSPSIIKAPSESQG
;
A
#
# COMPACT_ATOMS: atom_id res chain seq x y z
N MET A 1 -35.25 -34.85 69.67
CA MET A 1 -36.69 -34.52 69.74
C MET A 1 -37.09 -33.80 68.44
N SER A 2 -38.29 -34.09 67.94
CA SER A 2 -39.00 -33.31 66.91
C SER A 2 -39.33 -31.89 67.44
N PRO A 3 -39.72 -30.88 66.62
CA PRO A 3 -40.69 -31.02 65.51
C PRO A 3 -40.48 -30.23 64.19
N ALA A 4 -41.08 -30.77 63.13
CA ALA A 4 -41.67 -30.07 61.97
C ALA A 4 -43.23 -30.02 62.19
N PRO A 5 -44.14 -29.47 61.34
CA PRO A 5 -44.12 -29.17 59.89
C PRO A 5 -44.60 -27.71 59.58
N VAL A 6 -44.99 -27.20 58.40
CA VAL A 6 -45.91 -27.57 57.27
C VAL A 6 -45.52 -26.67 56.07
N ALA A 7 -45.30 -27.04 54.80
CA ALA A 7 -45.89 -28.01 53.85
C ALA A 7 -47.09 -27.50 53.00
N SER A 8 -46.82 -27.03 51.77
CA SER A 8 -47.51 -27.38 50.52
C SER A 8 -46.64 -26.92 49.31
N ARG A 9 -46.25 -27.72 48.30
CA ARG A 9 -46.97 -28.60 47.34
C ARG A 9 -47.74 -27.78 46.27
N ILE A 10 -47.68 -28.07 44.95
CA ILE A 10 -47.20 -29.28 44.24
C ILE A 10 -46.94 -29.05 42.72
N SER A 11 -45.99 -29.82 42.13
CA SER A 11 -45.80 -30.31 40.71
C SER A 11 -46.11 -29.41 39.47
N SER A 12 -45.77 -29.70 38.20
CA SER A 12 -45.21 -30.85 37.42
C SER A 12 -44.77 -30.31 36.02
N SER A 13 -44.03 -30.97 35.12
CA SER A 13 -43.21 -32.20 35.09
C SER A 13 -42.35 -32.20 33.78
N ASN A 14 -41.02 -32.27 33.83
CA ASN A 14 -40.19 -33.48 33.69
C ASN A 14 -40.10 -34.13 32.27
N ARG A 15 -38.90 -34.03 31.65
CA ARG A 15 -38.20 -35.03 30.79
C ARG A 15 -38.59 -35.35 29.32
N ARG A 16 -37.54 -35.20 28.48
CA ARG A 16 -36.93 -36.17 27.51
C ARG A 16 -37.41 -36.24 26.04
N SER A 17 -36.36 -36.27 25.20
CA SER A 17 -36.08 -37.12 24.02
C SER A 17 -36.26 -36.59 22.58
N CYS A 18 -35.14 -36.66 21.85
CA CYS A 18 -34.93 -37.16 20.48
C CYS A 18 -35.99 -36.92 19.38
N ARG A 19 -35.58 -36.29 18.26
CA ARG A 19 -35.20 -36.99 17.00
C ARG A 19 -34.80 -36.03 15.86
N LEU A 20 -33.95 -36.53 14.96
CA LEU A 20 -33.71 -36.02 13.60
C LEU A 20 -34.86 -36.41 12.65
N PRO A 21 -34.97 -35.75 11.49
CA PRO A 21 -35.38 -36.42 10.25
C PRO A 21 -34.29 -36.40 9.16
N ARG A 22 -34.32 -37.42 8.29
CA ARG A 22 -33.59 -37.52 7.01
C ARG A 22 -34.58 -37.35 5.83
N GLY A 23 -34.10 -36.96 4.65
CA GLY A 23 -34.87 -36.94 3.38
C GLY A 23 -34.29 -35.89 2.42
N VAL A 24 -33.29 -36.21 1.59
CA VAL A 24 -33.39 -36.82 0.23
C VAL A 24 -34.00 -35.88 -0.81
N GLY A 25 -33.22 -35.57 -1.86
CA GLY A 25 -33.68 -34.80 -3.03
C GLY A 25 -32.51 -34.21 -3.84
N SER A 26 -32.11 -34.87 -4.92
CA SER A 26 -31.07 -34.40 -5.86
C SER A 26 -31.68 -33.60 -7.02
N ILE A 27 -31.00 -32.55 -7.50
CA ILE A 27 -30.93 -32.13 -8.92
C ILE A 27 -29.81 -31.08 -9.08
N ARG A 28 -29.02 -31.21 -10.14
CA ARG A 28 -28.16 -30.17 -10.76
C ARG A 28 -28.57 -30.10 -12.26
N PRO A 29 -28.11 -29.12 -13.06
CA PRO A 29 -28.10 -27.68 -12.83
C PRO A 29 -28.69 -26.93 -14.05
N SER A 30 -29.55 -25.92 -13.86
CA SER A 30 -30.01 -25.06 -14.96
C SER A 30 -29.14 -23.81 -15.11
N ARG A 31 -28.62 -23.60 -16.32
CA ARG A 31 -27.91 -22.37 -16.73
C ARG A 31 -28.88 -21.19 -16.67
N VAL A 32 -28.50 -20.10 -16.00
CA VAL A 32 -29.09 -18.77 -16.20
C VAL A 32 -27.98 -17.78 -16.49
N THR A 33 -28.14 -17.06 -17.58
CA THR A 33 -27.18 -16.09 -18.14
C THR A 33 -26.95 -14.92 -17.18
N ALA A 34 -25.70 -14.63 -16.85
CA ALA A 34 -25.35 -13.47 -16.02
C ALA A 34 -25.48 -12.17 -16.85
N ALA A 35 -26.64 -11.53 -16.78
CA ALA A 35 -26.83 -10.16 -17.27
C ALA A 35 -26.32 -9.18 -16.19
N THR A 36 -25.32 -8.38 -16.53
CA THR A 36 -24.75 -7.35 -15.64
C THR A 36 -25.73 -6.18 -15.50
N MET A 37 -26.54 -6.18 -14.43
CA MET A 37 -27.44 -5.08 -14.11
C MET A 37 -26.74 -4.06 -13.21
N ILE A 38 -26.35 -2.91 -13.78
CA ILE A 38 -25.83 -1.78 -13.02
C ILE A 38 -27.01 -1.04 -12.40
N ILE A 39 -27.23 -1.22 -11.10
CA ILE A 39 -28.29 -0.50 -10.35
C ILE A 39 -27.66 0.71 -9.65
N SER A 40 -27.86 1.90 -10.23
CA SER A 40 -27.57 3.18 -9.58
C SER A 40 -28.72 3.55 -8.64
N GLY A 41 -28.67 3.05 -7.40
CA GLY A 41 -29.65 3.39 -6.37
C GLY A 41 -29.34 4.72 -5.68
N ALA A 42 -30.10 5.77 -5.99
CA ALA A 42 -30.14 6.98 -5.17
C ALA A 42 -31.04 6.74 -3.94
N GLY A 43 -30.50 6.87 -2.73
CA GLY A 43 -31.23 6.66 -1.48
C GLY A 43 -31.05 7.83 -0.51
N THR A 44 -32.13 8.57 -0.28
CA THR A 44 -32.22 9.67 0.70
C THR A 44 -32.27 9.13 2.13
N GLY A 45 -31.59 9.78 3.08
CA GLY A 45 -31.54 9.33 4.48
C GLY A 45 -31.11 10.41 5.48
N GLY A 46 -32.02 10.74 6.39
CA GLY A 46 -31.97 11.79 7.42
C GLY A 46 -30.63 12.17 8.09
N PHE A 47 -30.41 13.49 8.19
CA PHE A 47 -29.42 14.09 9.09
C PHE A 47 -30.00 14.25 10.51
N LEU A 48 -29.32 13.65 11.50
CA LEU A 48 -29.60 13.85 12.93
C LEU A 48 -28.69 14.93 13.56
N ARG A 49 -29.19 15.57 14.61
CA ARG A 49 -28.63 16.77 15.28
C ARG A 49 -27.48 16.46 16.27
N ARG A 50 -26.85 17.57 16.72
CA ARG A 50 -26.03 17.79 17.95
C ARG A 50 -24.51 17.54 17.74
N ASN A 51 -23.59 18.38 18.24
CA ASN A 51 -23.69 19.66 18.97
C ASN A 51 -22.47 20.56 18.65
N ARG A 52 -22.67 21.90 18.69
CA ARG A 52 -21.59 22.87 18.97
C ARG A 52 -21.70 23.31 20.43
N PRO A 53 -20.60 23.73 21.08
CA PRO A 53 -20.62 24.77 22.10
C PRO A 53 -20.21 26.13 21.49
N SER A 54 -20.72 27.20 22.07
CA SER A 54 -20.51 28.59 21.63
C SER A 54 -19.35 29.28 22.34
N SER A 55 -18.79 30.25 21.63
CA SER A 55 -17.94 31.37 22.08
C SER A 55 -18.06 31.84 23.54
N PHE A 56 -16.92 32.25 24.10
CA PHE A 56 -16.85 33.33 25.10
C PHE A 56 -15.89 34.42 24.61
N GLN A 57 -16.21 35.70 24.88
CA GLN A 57 -15.39 36.85 24.46
C GLN A 57 -14.48 37.35 25.59
N GLY A 58 -13.29 37.82 25.23
CA GLY A 58 -12.40 38.64 26.04
C GLY A 58 -11.60 39.58 25.12
N LYS A 59 -11.40 40.85 25.49
CA LYS A 59 -11.01 41.91 24.54
C LYS A 59 -9.91 42.82 25.11
N ARG A 60 -8.94 43.19 24.25
CA ARG A 60 -7.89 44.25 24.40
C ARG A 60 -6.65 43.90 25.28
N PRO A 61 -5.55 44.68 25.23
CA PRO A 61 -4.76 45.03 24.02
C PRO A 61 -3.21 45.06 24.24
N GLY A 62 -2.43 45.19 23.16
CA GLY A 62 -0.97 45.44 23.19
C GLY A 62 -0.12 44.17 23.44
N ASP A 63 1.03 43.96 22.80
CA ASP A 63 2.06 44.94 22.47
C ASP A 63 2.90 44.52 21.23
N SER A 64 3.77 45.41 20.75
CA SER A 64 4.59 45.22 19.56
C SER A 64 5.93 44.54 19.86
N ARG A 65 6.34 43.55 19.05
CA ARG A 65 7.73 43.45 18.55
C ARG A 65 7.92 42.43 17.44
N ALA A 66 8.80 42.77 16.51
CA ALA A 66 9.15 41.97 15.35
C ALA A 66 10.02 40.77 15.73
N SER A 67 9.94 39.70 14.92
CA SER A 67 11.06 38.80 14.66
C SER A 67 10.89 38.17 13.28
N GLN A 68 11.86 38.44 12.42
CA GLN A 68 11.94 37.87 11.07
C GLN A 68 12.15 36.36 11.16
N VAL A 69 11.35 35.58 10.42
CA VAL A 69 11.77 34.23 10.00
C VAL A 69 11.76 34.19 8.48
N LYS A 70 12.93 33.88 7.93
CA LYS A 70 13.25 34.02 6.50
C LYS A 70 12.41 33.08 5.64
N ASN A 71 12.00 33.56 4.46
CA ASN A 71 11.56 32.73 3.35
C ASN A 71 12.58 31.61 3.09
N LEU A 72 12.21 30.36 3.40
CA LEU A 72 12.92 29.19 2.87
C LEU A 72 12.39 28.94 1.47
N GLY A 73 13.14 29.45 0.49
CA GLY A 73 12.78 29.37 -0.92
C GLY A 73 12.55 27.94 -1.41
N SER A 74 11.53 27.79 -2.25
CA SER A 74 11.25 26.61 -3.04
C SER A 74 12.49 26.20 -3.86
N ARG A 75 13.21 25.17 -3.42
CA ARG A 75 14.22 24.52 -4.24
C ARG A 75 13.53 23.72 -5.35
N PRO A 76 13.98 23.82 -6.62
CA PRO A 76 13.47 22.94 -7.67
C PRO A 76 13.84 21.47 -7.37
N ALA A 77 13.10 20.56 -7.99
CA ALA A 77 13.41 19.13 -7.93
C ALA A 77 14.65 18.85 -8.78
N ASN A 78 15.84 19.04 -8.19
CA ASN A 78 17.10 18.69 -8.83
C ASN A 78 17.10 17.19 -9.14
N VAL A 79 17.19 16.85 -10.42
CA VAL A 79 17.61 15.52 -10.87
C VAL A 79 18.97 15.25 -10.22
N VAL A 80 19.04 14.24 -9.37
CA VAL A 80 20.32 13.86 -8.74
C VAL A 80 21.19 13.25 -9.83
N HIS A 81 22.31 13.89 -10.16
CA HIS A 81 23.30 13.30 -11.06
C HIS A 81 23.93 12.08 -10.37
N TYR A 82 23.43 10.88 -10.69
CA TYR A 82 23.93 9.59 -10.20
C TYR A 82 25.28 9.18 -10.83
N ALA A 83 26.18 10.15 -11.03
CA ALA A 83 27.55 9.93 -11.46
C ALA A 83 28.39 9.39 -10.28
N GLY A 84 28.30 8.08 -10.03
CA GLY A 84 29.09 7.42 -8.99
C GLY A 84 28.49 6.14 -8.40
N LEU A 85 27.18 5.91 -8.57
CA LEU A 85 26.55 4.66 -8.13
C LEU A 85 26.99 3.49 -9.02
N ARG A 86 28.04 2.78 -8.62
CA ARG A 86 28.34 1.44 -9.13
C ARG A 86 27.29 0.47 -8.58
N ALA A 87 26.73 -0.35 -9.45
CA ALA A 87 25.91 -1.50 -9.06
C ALA A 87 26.81 -2.59 -8.44
N GLY A 88 27.17 -2.41 -7.17
CA GLY A 88 27.84 -3.43 -6.36
C GLY A 88 26.81 -4.28 -5.61
N PRO A 89 27.05 -5.60 -5.43
CA PRO A 89 26.23 -6.39 -4.53
C PRO A 89 26.34 -5.83 -3.11
N LEU A 90 25.22 -5.81 -2.37
CA LEU A 90 25.21 -5.41 -0.97
C LEU A 90 26.15 -6.33 -0.16
N PRO A 91 27.06 -5.79 0.66
CA PRO A 91 28.06 -6.59 1.37
C PRO A 91 27.44 -7.31 2.58
N TYR A 92 26.79 -8.45 2.32
CA TYR A 92 26.43 -9.44 3.35
C TYR A 92 26.42 -10.90 2.86
N LEU A 93 26.82 -11.18 1.61
CA LEU A 93 26.79 -12.55 1.03
C LEU A 93 28.15 -13.29 1.09
N ALA A 94 29.06 -12.90 1.98
CA ALA A 94 30.43 -13.42 1.95
C ALA A 94 31.08 -13.61 3.34
N THR A 95 30.68 -14.65 4.09
CA THR A 95 31.62 -15.36 4.98
C THR A 95 31.26 -16.84 5.21
N ALA A 96 32.27 -17.70 5.08
CA ALA A 96 32.39 -19.06 5.63
C ALA A 96 31.31 -20.13 5.29
N HIS A 97 31.57 -20.88 4.21
CA HIS A 97 31.12 -22.27 4.09
C HIS A 97 32.31 -23.23 4.26
N SER A 98 32.32 -23.98 5.36
CA SER A 98 32.93 -25.32 5.43
C SER A 98 32.35 -26.12 6.60
N HIS A 99 32.28 -27.45 6.41
CA HIS A 99 31.86 -28.49 7.36
C HIS A 99 30.35 -28.80 7.53
N LEU A 100 29.97 -29.91 6.89
CA LEU A 100 28.99 -30.93 7.35
C LEU A 100 27.58 -30.46 7.72
N ARG A 101 26.72 -30.37 6.70
CA ARG A 101 25.25 -30.26 6.82
C ARG A 101 24.65 -31.48 7.53
N ARG A 102 24.51 -31.43 8.86
CA ARG A 102 23.39 -32.08 9.57
C ARG A 102 22.28 -31.05 9.72
N HIS A 103 21.45 -30.93 8.67
CA HIS A 103 20.32 -30.01 8.66
C HIS A 103 19.31 -30.40 9.75
N ARG A 104 19.23 -29.59 10.81
CA ARG A 104 18.10 -29.60 11.73
C ARG A 104 16.96 -28.88 11.02
N PRO A 105 15.77 -29.48 10.85
CA PRO A 105 14.69 -28.83 10.12
C PRO A 105 14.25 -27.56 10.85
N VAL A 106 14.15 -26.45 10.12
CA VAL A 106 13.53 -25.21 10.62
C VAL A 106 12.09 -25.52 10.97
N ASN A 107 11.59 -25.06 12.12
CA ASN A 107 10.26 -25.44 12.61
C ASN A 107 9.12 -24.66 11.93
N VAL A 108 8.94 -24.90 10.63
CA VAL A 108 7.87 -24.27 9.82
C VAL A 108 6.52 -24.98 9.97
N THR A 109 6.48 -26.18 10.56
CA THR A 109 5.27 -27.00 10.79
C THR A 109 4.88 -27.21 12.25
N GLY A 110 5.79 -26.99 13.21
CA GLY A 110 5.57 -27.33 14.61
C GLY A 110 4.90 -26.21 15.42
N THR A 111 3.91 -26.57 16.24
CA THR A 111 3.48 -25.75 17.39
C THR A 111 4.57 -25.79 18.46
N VAL A 112 5.68 -25.09 18.22
CA VAL A 112 6.73 -24.94 19.23
C VAL A 112 6.22 -23.96 20.29
N ALA A 113 5.91 -24.47 21.47
CA ALA A 113 5.73 -23.65 22.67
C ALA A 113 7.09 -23.04 23.04
N MET A 114 7.44 -21.95 22.36
CA MET A 114 8.72 -21.26 22.50
C MET A 114 8.83 -20.65 23.91
N ARG A 115 9.63 -21.32 24.75
CA ARG A 115 9.98 -20.83 26.09
C ARG A 115 11.07 -19.77 25.94
N TYR A 116 10.91 -18.66 26.63
CA TYR A 116 11.95 -17.64 26.79
C TYR A 116 12.14 -17.37 28.28
N ASP A 117 13.37 -17.02 28.66
CA ASP A 117 13.64 -16.48 30.00
C ASP A 117 13.37 -14.97 30.00
N VAL A 118 13.03 -14.41 31.16
CA VAL A 118 12.92 -12.96 31.36
C VAL A 118 14.01 -12.51 32.32
N ARG A 119 14.94 -11.67 31.86
CA ARG A 119 16.06 -11.17 32.66
C ARG A 119 16.32 -9.69 32.36
N ARG A 120 17.03 -9.01 33.26
CA ARG A 120 17.57 -7.67 32.98
C ARG A 120 18.89 -7.83 32.23
N ILE A 121 19.08 -7.05 31.17
CA ILE A 121 20.25 -7.16 30.29
C ILE A 121 20.85 -5.77 30.08
N PRO A 122 22.13 -5.53 30.43
CA PRO A 122 22.82 -4.28 30.13
C PRO A 122 22.75 -3.92 28.65
N LEU A 123 22.49 -2.66 28.32
CA LEU A 123 22.41 -2.19 26.92
C LEU A 123 23.73 -2.36 26.16
N GLU A 124 24.86 -2.37 26.86
CA GLU A 124 26.20 -2.67 26.32
C GLU A 124 26.38 -4.14 25.87
N ASN A 125 25.63 -5.06 26.47
CA ASN A 125 25.61 -6.48 26.12
C ASN A 125 24.73 -6.78 24.90
N ILE A 126 24.01 -5.77 24.38
CA ILE A 126 23.13 -5.88 23.21
C ILE A 126 23.89 -5.37 21.97
N ASP A 127 24.12 -6.26 21.01
CA ASP A 127 24.74 -5.90 19.74
C ASP A 127 23.70 -5.25 18.80
N PHE A 128 23.79 -3.92 18.65
CA PHE A 128 22.97 -3.14 17.72
C PHE A 128 23.48 -3.19 16.26
N HIS A 129 24.65 -3.79 16.03
CA HIS A 129 25.24 -4.00 14.71
C HIS A 129 24.94 -5.40 14.14
N ASP A 130 24.68 -6.41 15.00
CA ASP A 130 24.12 -7.70 14.54
C ASP A 130 22.69 -7.52 13.98
N ARG A 131 22.61 -7.40 12.66
CA ARG A 131 21.37 -7.29 11.90
C ARG A 131 20.84 -8.64 11.40
N ALA A 132 21.42 -9.78 11.78
CA ALA A 132 21.05 -11.10 11.23
C ALA A 132 19.57 -11.46 11.49
N CYS A 133 18.99 -11.04 12.62
CA CYS A 133 17.56 -11.20 12.90
C CYS A 133 16.70 -10.00 12.47
N ARG A 134 17.27 -8.94 11.90
CA ARG A 134 16.56 -7.71 11.54
C ARG A 134 15.86 -7.90 10.19
N LEU A 135 14.54 -8.01 10.20
CA LEU A 135 13.69 -8.15 9.00
C LEU A 135 13.61 -6.88 8.11
N LEU A 136 14.63 -6.03 8.09
CA LEU A 136 14.71 -4.87 7.20
C LEU A 136 16.04 -4.87 6.46
N PRO A 137 16.06 -4.59 5.14
CA PRO A 137 17.28 -4.58 4.35
C PRO A 137 18.36 -3.65 4.92
N ALA A 138 19.62 -3.93 4.58
CA ALA A 138 20.70 -2.97 4.79
C ALA A 138 20.42 -1.66 4.04
N GLY A 139 20.85 -0.53 4.59
CA GLY A 139 20.60 0.80 4.02
C GLY A 139 19.19 1.39 4.30
N VAL A 140 18.20 0.57 4.68
CA VAL A 140 16.89 1.08 5.13
C VAL A 140 16.95 1.55 6.58
N ALA A 141 16.50 2.79 6.80
CA ALA A 141 16.35 3.42 8.10
C ALA A 141 14.92 3.24 8.64
N ASP A 142 14.80 2.78 9.89
CA ASP A 142 13.53 2.67 10.62
C ASP A 142 13.68 3.28 12.03
N PRO A 143 13.99 4.60 12.13
CA PRO A 143 14.24 5.24 13.41
C PRO A 143 13.01 5.16 14.33
N PRO A 144 13.20 5.20 15.66
CA PRO A 144 12.08 5.26 16.59
C PRO A 144 11.24 6.55 16.38
N PRO A 145 9.90 6.48 16.40
CA PRO A 145 9.06 7.68 16.36
C PRO A 145 9.30 8.52 17.62
N LYS A 146 9.26 9.85 17.49
CA LYS A 146 9.34 10.76 18.65
C LYS A 146 8.30 10.43 19.74
N ALA A 147 7.10 9.99 19.33
CA ALA A 147 6.05 9.55 20.24
C ALA A 147 6.42 8.29 21.05
N LEU A 148 7.21 7.37 20.47
CA LEU A 148 7.69 6.17 21.19
C LEU A 148 8.73 6.56 22.24
N ALA A 149 9.72 7.39 21.87
CA ALA A 149 10.73 7.89 22.81
C ALA A 149 10.08 8.64 23.98
N ALA A 150 9.13 9.54 23.69
CA ALA A 150 8.37 10.25 24.72
C ALA A 150 7.49 9.32 25.60
N SER A 151 7.04 8.17 25.06
CA SER A 151 6.31 7.17 25.86
C SER A 151 7.23 6.40 26.79
N ILE A 152 8.42 6.03 26.32
CA ILE A 152 9.45 5.35 27.12
C ILE A 152 9.92 6.28 28.26
N GLN A 153 10.11 7.57 27.99
CA GLN A 153 10.44 8.57 29.01
C GLN A 153 9.40 8.71 30.12
N ARG A 154 8.12 8.42 29.86
CA ARG A 154 7.04 8.50 30.86
C ARG A 154 6.78 7.19 31.61
N CYS A 155 7.00 6.05 30.98
CA CYS A 155 6.48 4.76 31.45
C CYS A 155 7.49 3.59 31.38
N GLY A 156 8.74 3.84 30.97
CA GLY A 156 9.75 2.79 30.73
C GLY A 156 9.39 1.87 29.55
N LEU A 157 10.06 0.72 29.47
CA LEU A 157 9.73 -0.33 28.50
C LEU A 157 8.58 -1.22 28.98
N LEU A 158 7.34 -0.83 28.64
CA LEU A 158 6.12 -1.60 28.94
C LEU A 158 6.08 -3.02 28.33
N THR A 159 6.83 -3.26 27.25
CA THR A 159 6.90 -4.58 26.60
C THR A 159 8.36 -4.97 26.45
N PRO A 160 8.81 -6.08 27.07
CA PRO A 160 10.17 -6.58 26.91
C PRO A 160 10.54 -6.87 25.44
N PRO A 161 11.70 -6.38 24.96
CA PRO A 161 12.31 -6.81 23.69
C PRO A 161 12.57 -8.33 23.68
N LEU A 162 12.84 -8.88 22.50
CA LEU A 162 13.23 -10.29 22.32
C LEU A 162 14.67 -10.34 21.81
N LEU A 163 15.50 -11.12 22.49
CA LEU A 163 16.93 -11.24 22.26
C LEU A 163 17.34 -12.70 21.98
N LEU A 164 18.36 -12.88 21.16
CA LEU A 164 19.00 -14.17 20.86
C LEU A 164 20.43 -14.16 21.40
N PRO A 165 20.83 -15.09 22.29
CA PRO A 165 22.21 -15.21 22.75
C PRO A 165 23.20 -15.45 21.60
N ARG A 166 24.37 -14.82 21.68
CA ARG A 166 25.49 -14.94 20.71
C ARG A 166 26.79 -15.45 21.31
N GLY A 167 26.79 -15.73 22.61
CA GLY A 167 27.95 -16.16 23.39
C GLY A 167 27.66 -15.87 24.87
N GLU A 168 28.71 -15.84 25.67
CA GLU A 168 28.64 -15.29 27.03
C GLU A 168 28.34 -13.80 26.95
N ASP A 169 27.29 -13.38 27.67
CA ASP A 169 26.83 -12.00 27.85
C ASP A 169 26.75 -11.10 26.60
N ARG A 170 26.53 -11.69 25.42
CA ARG A 170 26.25 -10.95 24.18
C ARG A 170 24.97 -11.41 23.49
N TYR A 171 24.17 -10.46 23.05
CA TYR A 171 22.81 -10.67 22.58
C TYR A 171 22.50 -9.93 21.28
N ALA A 172 21.92 -10.62 20.32
CA ALA A 172 21.39 -10.04 19.08
C ALA A 172 19.91 -9.66 19.25
N VAL A 173 19.49 -8.53 18.66
CA VAL A 173 18.09 -8.08 18.73
C VAL A 173 17.22 -8.82 17.71
N VAL A 174 16.31 -9.66 18.21
CA VAL A 174 15.31 -10.36 17.40
C VAL A 174 14.11 -9.45 17.16
N SER A 175 13.61 -8.83 18.23
CA SER A 175 12.46 -7.93 18.17
C SER A 175 12.55 -6.84 19.23
N GLY A 176 11.89 -5.71 18.97
CA GLY A 176 11.99 -4.52 19.81
C GLY A 176 13.10 -3.53 19.41
N TRP A 177 13.72 -3.68 18.23
CA TRP A 177 14.72 -2.74 17.67
C TRP A 177 14.46 -1.26 17.99
N ARG A 178 13.30 -0.71 17.58
CA ARG A 178 12.94 0.70 17.82
C ARG A 178 12.76 1.05 19.32
N ARG A 179 12.38 0.08 20.16
CA ARG A 179 12.27 0.26 21.63
C ARG A 179 13.66 0.39 22.24
N LEU A 180 14.58 -0.51 21.89
CA LEU A 180 15.98 -0.49 22.36
C LEU A 180 16.77 0.69 21.80
N GLU A 181 16.61 1.04 20.52
CA GLU A 181 17.23 2.23 19.91
C GLU A 181 16.75 3.52 20.61
N ALA A 182 15.47 3.62 20.95
CA ALA A 182 14.91 4.77 21.68
C ALA A 182 15.40 4.85 23.13
N LEU A 183 15.50 3.70 23.83
CA LEU A 183 15.99 3.65 25.20
C LEU A 183 17.49 4.02 25.29
N ARG A 184 18.30 3.44 24.40
CA ARG A 184 19.72 3.80 24.26
C ARG A 184 19.91 5.29 23.96
N ALA A 185 19.02 5.89 23.17
CA ALA A 185 19.06 7.32 22.87
C ALA A 185 18.55 8.23 24.01
N SER A 186 17.73 7.73 24.95
CA SER A 186 17.30 8.51 26.12
C SER A 186 18.27 8.40 27.30
N GLY A 187 19.17 7.40 27.32
CA GLY A 187 20.10 7.15 28.42
C GLY A 187 19.43 6.68 29.71
N GLN A 188 18.15 6.30 29.65
CA GLN A 188 17.38 5.81 30.79
C GLN A 188 17.41 4.28 30.84
N GLU A 189 17.27 3.71 32.04
CA GLU A 189 17.18 2.26 32.28
C GLU A 189 18.28 1.46 31.54
N PRO A 190 19.56 1.54 31.98
CA PRO A 190 20.68 0.89 31.29
C PRO A 190 20.60 -0.65 31.27
N GLU A 191 19.74 -1.24 32.10
CA GLU A 191 19.48 -2.68 32.20
C GLU A 191 17.98 -2.98 32.07
N PRO A 192 17.40 -2.88 30.85
CA PRO A 192 15.99 -3.18 30.62
C PRO A 192 15.65 -4.66 30.79
N TRP A 193 14.40 -4.93 31.17
CA TRP A 193 13.83 -6.27 31.10
C TRP A 193 13.68 -6.75 29.65
N CYS A 194 14.33 -7.88 29.34
CA CYS A 194 14.33 -8.50 28.02
C CYS A 194 13.89 -9.97 28.11
N ARG A 195 13.26 -10.46 27.03
CA ARG A 195 13.02 -11.89 26.81
C ARG A 195 14.19 -12.49 26.06
N ILE A 196 14.69 -13.63 26.52
CA ILE A 196 15.88 -14.29 25.97
C ILE A 196 15.47 -15.63 25.40
N LEU A 197 15.71 -15.84 24.11
CA LEU A 197 15.51 -17.12 23.45
C LEU A 197 16.53 -18.15 23.93
N PRO A 198 16.20 -19.46 23.94
CA PRO A 198 17.15 -20.51 24.28
C PRO A 198 18.39 -20.44 23.37
N PRO A 199 19.62 -20.64 23.89
CA PRO A 199 20.85 -20.59 23.08
C PRO A 199 20.87 -21.55 21.88
N ALA A 200 20.07 -22.61 21.92
CA ALA A 200 19.91 -23.56 20.82
C ALA A 200 18.99 -23.09 19.67
N THR A 201 18.43 -21.87 19.75
CA THR A 201 17.52 -21.32 18.73
C THR A 201 18.31 -20.85 17.52
N THR A 202 17.91 -21.26 16.31
CA THR A 202 18.60 -20.81 15.09
C THR A 202 18.24 -19.38 14.72
N VAL A 203 19.09 -18.72 13.92
CA VAL A 203 18.77 -17.39 13.36
C VAL A 203 17.49 -17.43 12.53
N HIS A 204 17.27 -18.50 11.77
CA HIS A 204 16.08 -18.71 10.95
C HIS A 204 14.80 -18.83 11.79
N ASP A 205 14.82 -19.59 12.89
CA ASP A 205 13.71 -19.67 13.84
C ASP A 205 13.47 -18.30 14.52
N ALA A 206 14.54 -17.60 14.90
CA ALA A 206 14.43 -16.25 15.49
C ALA A 206 13.84 -15.23 14.51
N MET A 207 14.18 -15.28 13.22
CA MET A 207 13.59 -14.44 12.18
C MET A 207 12.10 -14.74 11.96
N LEU A 208 11.69 -16.03 12.01
CA LEU A 208 10.28 -16.42 11.98
C LEU A 208 9.51 -15.86 13.18
N LEU A 209 10.07 -15.97 14.40
CA LEU A 209 9.49 -15.39 15.61
C LEU A 209 9.39 -13.86 15.53
N ALA A 210 10.42 -13.18 15.03
CA ALA A 210 10.42 -11.74 14.80
C ALA A 210 9.31 -11.30 13.84
N TYR A 211 9.03 -12.11 12.81
CA TYR A 211 7.97 -11.85 11.86
C TYR A 211 6.59 -12.01 12.50
N GLU A 212 6.32 -13.16 13.12
CA GLU A 212 5.01 -13.46 13.72
C GLU A 212 4.64 -12.48 14.85
N GLU A 213 5.60 -12.06 15.68
CA GLU A 213 5.33 -11.05 16.74
C GLU A 213 4.95 -9.68 16.16
N ASN A 214 5.62 -9.24 15.08
CA ASN A 214 5.45 -7.89 14.54
C ASN A 214 4.33 -7.78 13.49
N ARG A 215 3.86 -8.89 12.93
CA ARG A 215 2.89 -8.93 11.84
C ARG A 215 1.60 -8.18 12.15
N PHE A 216 0.89 -8.60 13.19
CA PHE A 216 -0.41 -8.04 13.56
C PHE A 216 -0.30 -6.62 14.16
N GLN A 217 0.89 -6.19 14.57
CA GLN A 217 1.13 -4.86 15.15
C GLN A 217 1.45 -3.79 14.09
N ARG A 218 1.97 -4.17 12.93
CA ARG A 218 2.58 -3.24 11.95
C ARG A 218 2.16 -3.47 10.50
N GLY A 219 1.33 -4.48 10.23
CA GLY A 219 0.98 -4.89 8.88
C GLY A 219 2.11 -5.66 8.16
N ASP A 220 1.73 -6.34 7.09
CA ASP A 220 2.64 -7.10 6.23
C ASP A 220 3.44 -6.17 5.31
N SER A 221 4.68 -5.87 5.72
CA SER A 221 5.65 -5.16 4.88
C SER A 221 6.32 -6.13 3.90
N ILE A 222 6.23 -5.85 2.60
CA ILE A 222 6.81 -6.70 1.56
C ILE A 222 8.32 -6.91 1.73
N LEU A 223 9.03 -5.91 2.26
CA LEU A 223 10.48 -6.00 2.53
C LEU A 223 10.79 -6.96 3.68
N ARG A 224 9.93 -7.04 4.71
CA ARG A 224 10.09 -8.05 5.78
C ARG A 224 9.91 -9.45 5.22
N CYS A 225 8.89 -9.65 4.40
CA CYS A 225 8.66 -10.92 3.71
C CYS A 225 9.85 -11.27 2.79
N ALA A 226 10.40 -10.30 2.06
CA ALA A 226 11.53 -10.51 1.18
C ALA A 226 12.80 -10.92 1.93
N VAL A 227 13.15 -10.22 3.02
CA VAL A 227 14.31 -10.56 3.88
C VAL A 227 14.14 -11.96 4.48
N LEU A 228 12.95 -12.27 5.03
CA LEU A 228 12.65 -13.57 5.63
C LEU A 228 12.74 -14.72 4.61
N VAL A 229 12.08 -14.58 3.45
CA VAL A 229 12.10 -15.60 2.38
C VAL A 229 13.51 -15.80 1.82
N THR A 230 14.29 -14.73 1.71
CA THR A 230 15.68 -14.82 1.22
C THR A 230 16.57 -15.55 2.21
N ALA A 231 16.50 -15.23 3.51
CA ALA A 231 17.27 -15.91 4.54
C ALA A 231 16.85 -17.38 4.76
N LEU A 232 15.59 -17.72 4.54
CA LEU A 232 15.13 -19.12 4.66
C LEU A 232 15.51 -19.98 3.45
N ALA A 233 15.89 -19.40 2.31
CA ALA A 233 16.34 -20.14 1.13
C ALA A 233 17.71 -20.83 1.30
N ASP A 234 18.47 -20.48 2.35
CA ASP A 234 19.74 -21.16 2.67
C ASP A 234 19.52 -22.55 3.30
N VAL A 235 18.32 -22.77 3.88
CA VAL A 235 17.96 -23.92 4.73
C VAL A 235 16.66 -24.64 4.33
N MET A 236 15.87 -24.07 3.42
CA MET A 236 14.66 -24.64 2.84
C MET A 236 14.74 -24.59 1.31
N ASP A 237 14.18 -25.59 0.62
CA ASP A 237 14.09 -25.54 -0.84
C ASP A 237 12.99 -24.57 -1.34
N GLU A 238 13.05 -24.20 -2.62
CA GLU A 238 12.12 -23.20 -3.18
C GLU A 238 10.67 -23.67 -3.28
N ASP A 239 10.41 -24.99 -3.36
CA ASP A 239 9.04 -25.51 -3.36
C ASP A 239 8.47 -25.51 -1.94
N GLU A 240 9.27 -25.87 -0.93
CA GLU A 240 8.89 -25.77 0.48
C GLU A 240 8.59 -24.32 0.87
N LEU A 241 9.45 -23.36 0.46
CA LEU A 241 9.19 -21.93 0.61
C LEU A 241 7.90 -21.51 -0.10
N ALA A 242 7.72 -21.91 -1.36
CA ALA A 242 6.57 -21.49 -2.16
C ALA A 242 5.25 -22.05 -1.63
N GLN A 243 5.23 -23.30 -1.17
CA GLN A 243 4.02 -24.00 -0.74
C GLN A 243 3.68 -23.81 0.74
N ARG A 244 4.69 -23.66 1.63
CA ARG A 244 4.45 -23.61 3.09
C ARG A 244 4.67 -22.22 3.69
N LEU A 245 5.66 -21.46 3.21
CA LEU A 245 5.94 -20.13 3.76
C LEU A 245 5.10 -19.05 3.08
N LEU A 246 5.09 -18.95 1.74
CA LEU A 246 4.38 -17.86 1.06
C LEU A 246 2.89 -17.73 1.42
N PRO A 247 2.08 -18.82 1.51
CA PRO A 247 0.69 -18.71 1.93
C PRO A 247 0.54 -18.17 3.35
N ARG A 248 1.42 -18.57 4.28
CA ARG A 248 1.46 -18.00 5.64
C ARG A 248 1.71 -16.49 5.55
N LEU A 249 2.66 -16.03 4.73
CA LEU A 249 2.94 -14.60 4.52
C LEU A 249 1.83 -13.85 3.76
N GLY A 250 0.73 -14.50 3.37
CA GLY A 250 -0.34 -13.88 2.57
C GLY A 250 0.05 -13.64 1.09
N LEU A 251 1.08 -14.34 0.60
CA LEU A 251 1.65 -14.16 -0.73
C LEU A 251 1.31 -15.34 -1.67
N PRO A 252 1.27 -15.12 -3.01
CA PRO A 252 0.94 -16.18 -3.95
C PRO A 252 1.97 -17.32 -3.95
N ALA A 253 1.49 -18.55 -3.80
CA ALA A 253 2.26 -19.80 -3.71
C ALA A 253 2.91 -20.21 -5.04
N ARG A 254 3.92 -19.48 -5.49
CA ARG A 254 4.62 -19.71 -6.76
C ARG A 254 6.09 -19.30 -6.64
N ARG A 255 7.01 -20.04 -7.28
CA ARG A 255 8.45 -19.71 -7.30
C ARG A 255 8.73 -18.30 -7.83
N GLN A 256 7.93 -17.81 -8.78
CA GLN A 256 8.05 -16.42 -9.28
C GLN A 256 7.93 -15.37 -8.17
N THR A 257 7.12 -15.60 -7.14
CA THR A 257 7.02 -14.68 -5.99
C THR A 257 8.33 -14.62 -5.20
N ILE A 258 9.06 -15.74 -5.08
CA ILE A 258 10.39 -15.78 -4.44
C ILE A 258 11.38 -14.95 -5.25
N ALA A 259 11.39 -15.11 -6.58
CA ALA A 259 12.21 -14.30 -7.48
C ALA A 259 11.85 -12.80 -7.40
N ASP A 260 10.56 -12.46 -7.49
CA ASP A 260 10.06 -11.08 -7.36
C ASP A 260 10.52 -10.43 -6.02
N LEU A 261 10.46 -11.17 -4.90
CA LEU A 261 10.94 -10.71 -3.59
C LEU A 261 12.46 -10.50 -3.54
N ARG A 262 13.26 -11.42 -4.10
CA ARG A 262 14.72 -11.27 -4.18
C ARG A 262 15.12 -10.09 -5.06
N ASP A 263 14.39 -9.83 -6.15
CA ASP A 263 14.61 -8.67 -7.03
C ASP A 263 14.27 -7.35 -6.36
N LEU A 264 13.27 -7.30 -5.47
CA LEU A 264 13.04 -6.12 -4.62
C LEU A 264 14.23 -5.82 -3.72
N LEU A 265 14.91 -6.83 -3.14
CA LEU A 265 16.09 -6.63 -2.30
C LEU A 265 17.35 -6.16 -3.06
N ARG A 266 17.32 -6.23 -4.40
CA ARG A 266 18.38 -5.70 -5.28
C ARG A 266 18.17 -4.23 -5.64
N LEU A 267 17.08 -3.61 -5.21
CA LEU A 267 16.83 -2.19 -5.38
C LEU A 267 17.79 -1.36 -4.52
N GLU A 268 18.03 -0.13 -4.96
CA GLU A 268 18.95 0.81 -4.33
C GLU A 268 18.33 1.32 -3.01
N PRO A 269 19.14 1.71 -1.99
CA PRO A 269 18.62 2.13 -0.69
C PRO A 269 17.51 3.21 -0.72
N PRO A 270 17.52 4.22 -1.63
CA PRO A 270 16.40 5.17 -1.74
C PRO A 270 15.07 4.51 -2.13
N LEU A 271 15.09 3.55 -3.07
CA LEU A 271 13.89 2.83 -3.49
C LEU A 271 13.38 1.91 -2.37
N LEU A 272 14.29 1.20 -1.69
CA LEU A 272 13.95 0.39 -0.51
C LEU A 272 13.34 1.24 0.60
N GLN A 273 13.90 2.44 0.85
CA GLN A 273 13.34 3.40 1.81
C GLN A 273 11.96 3.88 1.38
N ALA A 274 11.75 4.22 0.10
CA ALA A 274 10.45 4.64 -0.42
C ALA A 274 9.37 3.55 -0.32
N ILE A 275 9.74 2.27 -0.44
CA ILE A 275 8.82 1.13 -0.18
C ILE A 275 8.52 1.02 1.31
N HIS A 276 9.53 1.12 2.19
CA HIS A 276 9.33 1.08 3.64
C HIS A 276 8.39 2.20 4.12
N ASP A 277 8.61 3.43 3.63
CA ASP A 277 7.83 4.62 3.95
C ASP A 277 6.47 4.70 3.21
N GLN A 278 6.10 3.67 2.46
CA GLN A 278 4.85 3.57 1.68
C GLN A 278 4.65 4.68 0.63
N LEU A 279 5.76 5.26 0.14
CA LEU A 279 5.77 6.23 -0.95
C LEU A 279 5.84 5.57 -2.33
N LEU A 280 6.34 4.33 -2.42
CA LEU A 280 6.39 3.52 -3.64
C LEU A 280 5.58 2.23 -3.46
N ASP A 281 4.56 2.02 -4.30
CA ASP A 281 3.70 0.82 -4.31
C ASP A 281 4.50 -0.44 -4.65
N ASN A 282 4.19 -1.56 -3.98
CA ASN A 282 4.89 -2.83 -4.17
C ASN A 282 4.91 -3.31 -5.63
N LYS A 283 3.85 -3.05 -6.41
CA LYS A 283 3.82 -3.41 -7.84
C LYS A 283 4.69 -2.47 -8.69
N ALA A 284 4.65 -1.16 -8.41
CA ALA A 284 5.52 -0.20 -9.08
C ALA A 284 7.00 -0.47 -8.77
N ALA A 285 7.35 -0.82 -7.53
CA ALA A 285 8.70 -1.24 -7.14
C ALA A 285 9.19 -2.47 -7.92
N LEU A 286 8.33 -3.48 -8.13
CA LEU A 286 8.64 -4.68 -8.91
C LEU A 286 8.74 -4.42 -10.42
N GLU A 287 8.03 -3.42 -10.95
CA GLU A 287 8.25 -2.94 -12.32
C GLU A 287 9.59 -2.21 -12.43
N LEU A 288 9.92 -1.34 -11.46
CA LEU A 288 11.21 -0.63 -11.38
C LEU A 288 12.42 -1.57 -11.24
N SER A 289 12.30 -2.68 -10.49
CA SER A 289 13.40 -3.65 -10.33
C SER A 289 13.81 -4.37 -11.63
N ARG A 290 13.00 -4.24 -12.69
CA ARG A 290 13.25 -4.80 -14.03
C ARG A 290 13.84 -3.79 -15.02
N LEU A 291 13.93 -2.51 -14.63
CA LEU A 291 14.47 -1.43 -15.48
C LEU A 291 15.97 -1.19 -15.21
N PRO A 292 16.73 -0.62 -16.17
CA PRO A 292 18.09 -0.15 -15.94
C PRO A 292 18.18 0.83 -14.76
N LEU A 293 19.32 0.85 -14.06
CA LEU A 293 19.58 1.67 -12.86
C LEU A 293 19.13 3.14 -13.03
N ARG A 294 19.50 3.79 -14.14
CA ARG A 294 19.16 5.20 -14.38
C ARG A 294 17.65 5.40 -14.61
N ASP A 295 16.99 4.45 -15.26
CA ASP A 295 15.57 4.51 -15.59
C ASP A 295 14.67 4.25 -14.37
N ARG A 296 15.06 3.35 -13.46
CA ARG A 296 14.34 3.15 -12.18
C ARG A 296 14.50 4.33 -11.22
N LEU A 297 15.70 4.93 -11.16
CA LEU A 297 15.99 6.05 -10.26
C LEU A 297 15.22 7.31 -10.68
N VAL A 298 15.21 7.66 -11.97
CA VAL A 298 14.45 8.82 -12.45
C VAL A 298 12.94 8.65 -12.25
N LEU A 299 12.40 7.43 -12.41
CA LEU A 299 11.00 7.14 -12.10
C LEU A 299 10.71 7.26 -10.60
N HIS A 300 11.58 6.71 -9.75
CA HIS A 300 11.50 6.86 -8.29
C HIS A 300 11.45 8.34 -7.87
N ASP A 301 12.36 9.16 -8.39
CA ASP A 301 12.46 10.57 -8.03
C ASP A 301 11.19 11.36 -8.38
N TYR A 302 10.56 11.08 -9.52
CA TYR A 302 9.27 11.68 -9.86
C TYR A 302 8.10 11.10 -9.07
N ILE A 303 8.09 9.80 -8.77
CA ILE A 303 7.06 9.18 -7.90
C ILE A 303 7.05 9.83 -6.52
N VAL A 304 8.22 9.94 -5.88
CA VAL A 304 8.40 10.50 -4.53
C VAL A 304 8.23 12.02 -4.55
N GLY A 305 8.88 12.72 -5.49
CA GLY A 305 8.87 14.18 -5.59
C GLY A 305 7.50 14.78 -5.92
N LEU A 306 6.71 14.11 -6.76
CA LEU A 306 5.32 14.52 -7.05
C LEU A 306 4.30 13.93 -6.07
N ARG A 307 4.71 12.98 -5.20
CA ARG A 307 3.84 12.18 -4.33
C ARG A 307 2.69 11.53 -5.11
N LEU A 308 3.05 10.79 -6.17
CA LEU A 308 2.07 10.13 -7.02
C LEU A 308 1.26 9.10 -6.21
N SER A 309 -0.07 9.14 -6.36
CA SER A 309 -0.96 8.10 -5.81
C SER A 309 -0.67 6.73 -6.46
N VAL A 310 -0.97 5.62 -5.78
CA VAL A 310 -0.73 4.25 -6.29
C VAL A 310 -1.23 4.04 -7.72
N GLY A 311 -2.41 4.57 -8.05
CA GLY A 311 -2.96 4.50 -9.41
C GLY A 311 -2.14 5.30 -10.43
N ASN A 312 -1.66 6.49 -10.04
CA ASN A 312 -0.80 7.32 -10.88
C ASN A 312 0.62 6.75 -11.01
N GLN A 313 1.17 6.10 -9.98
CA GLN A 313 2.47 5.41 -10.06
C GLN A 313 2.44 4.34 -11.16
N ARG A 314 1.44 3.45 -11.14
CA ARG A 314 1.30 2.39 -12.16
C ARG A 314 1.09 2.96 -13.56
N LYS A 315 0.24 3.98 -13.73
CA LYS A 315 0.04 4.67 -15.02
C LYS A 315 1.33 5.33 -15.52
N PHE A 316 2.08 5.97 -14.63
CA PHE A 316 3.34 6.65 -14.93
C PHE A 316 4.41 5.67 -15.40
N VAL A 317 4.69 4.64 -14.60
CA VAL A 317 5.71 3.62 -14.92
C VAL A 317 5.36 2.88 -16.21
N ALA A 318 4.13 2.38 -16.35
CA ALA A 318 3.69 1.68 -17.54
C ALA A 318 3.76 2.58 -18.80
N GLY A 319 3.23 3.80 -18.72
CA GLY A 319 3.21 4.75 -19.84
C GLY A 319 4.61 5.20 -20.27
N CYS A 320 5.51 5.47 -19.32
CA CYS A 320 6.91 5.78 -19.61
C CYS A 320 7.63 4.60 -20.29
N CYS A 321 7.47 3.38 -19.76
CA CYS A 321 8.11 2.19 -20.32
C CYS A 321 7.58 1.83 -21.71
N GLU A 322 6.28 1.99 -21.94
CA GLU A 322 5.63 1.80 -23.24
C GLU A 322 6.17 2.79 -24.28
N LEU A 323 6.20 4.09 -23.95
CA LEU A 323 6.69 5.14 -24.84
C LEU A 323 8.18 5.05 -25.13
N ALA A 324 8.99 4.74 -24.10
CA ALA A 324 10.42 4.56 -24.24
C ALA A 324 10.73 3.42 -25.22
N ARG A 325 10.06 2.27 -25.05
CA ARG A 325 10.16 1.12 -25.98
C ARG A 325 9.70 1.47 -27.39
N ARG A 326 8.54 2.14 -27.53
CA ARG A 326 7.98 2.55 -28.84
C ARG A 326 8.89 3.52 -29.61
N ARG A 327 9.73 4.30 -28.91
CA ARG A 327 10.68 5.26 -29.48
C ARG A 327 12.13 4.76 -29.51
N ALA A 328 12.38 3.49 -29.17
CA ALA A 328 13.72 2.91 -29.03
C ALA A 328 14.67 3.77 -28.17
N THR A 329 14.18 4.32 -27.06
CA THR A 329 14.92 5.20 -26.15
C THR A 329 14.80 4.74 -24.69
N SER A 330 15.57 5.35 -23.78
CA SER A 330 15.47 5.08 -22.34
C SER A 330 14.38 5.92 -21.68
N VAL A 331 13.89 5.49 -20.51
CA VAL A 331 12.92 6.28 -19.74
C VAL A 331 13.53 7.60 -19.26
N MET A 332 14.81 7.58 -18.88
CA MET A 332 15.56 8.79 -18.53
C MET A 332 15.62 9.77 -19.71
N ALA A 333 15.94 9.32 -20.92
CA ALA A 333 15.99 10.20 -22.11
C ALA A 333 14.60 10.70 -22.52
N LEU A 334 13.57 9.86 -22.42
CA LEU A 334 12.17 10.25 -22.66
C LEU A 334 11.74 11.40 -21.72
N LEU A 335 12.05 11.28 -20.43
CA LEU A 335 11.67 12.26 -19.42
C LEU A 335 12.59 13.49 -19.39
N ALA A 336 13.81 13.40 -19.93
CA ALA A 336 14.71 14.54 -20.13
C ALA A 336 14.30 15.45 -21.31
N GLY A 337 13.30 15.07 -22.10
CA GLY A 337 12.76 15.89 -23.19
C GLY A 337 12.17 17.22 -22.70
N GLU A 338 12.12 18.20 -23.61
CA GLU A 338 11.68 19.57 -23.31
C GLU A 338 10.28 19.65 -22.70
N GLU A 339 9.28 19.00 -23.30
CA GLU A 339 7.88 19.09 -22.84
C GLU A 339 7.67 18.49 -21.43
N PRO A 340 8.20 17.29 -21.09
CA PRO A 340 8.25 16.81 -19.70
C PRO A 340 8.97 17.76 -18.74
N GLN A 341 10.17 18.24 -19.10
CA GLN A 341 10.96 19.12 -18.22
C GLN A 341 10.27 20.47 -17.99
N ALA A 342 9.59 21.03 -19.00
CA ALA A 342 8.78 22.24 -18.84
C ALA A 342 7.61 22.05 -17.86
N ILE A 343 6.97 20.87 -17.85
CA ILE A 343 5.93 20.51 -16.87
C ILE A 343 6.54 20.35 -15.47
N LEU A 344 7.62 19.59 -15.35
CA LEU A 344 8.24 19.20 -14.08
C LEU A 344 8.92 20.39 -13.38
N ASN A 345 9.58 21.26 -14.13
CA ASN A 345 10.33 22.41 -13.62
C ASN A 345 9.50 23.71 -13.55
N HIS A 346 8.21 23.67 -13.94
CA HIS A 346 7.33 24.84 -13.88
C HIS A 346 7.35 25.49 -12.48
N PRO A 347 7.73 26.77 -12.34
CA PRO A 347 8.12 27.35 -11.05
C PRO A 347 6.94 27.52 -10.09
N THR A 348 5.76 27.86 -10.61
CA THR A 348 4.56 28.17 -9.84
C THR A 348 3.55 27.02 -9.75
N ALA A 349 3.81 25.87 -10.39
CA ALA A 349 2.84 24.78 -10.42
C ALA A 349 2.96 23.86 -9.20
N THR A 350 1.84 23.52 -8.57
CA THR A 350 1.80 22.57 -7.44
C THR A 350 2.10 21.14 -7.91
N ALA A 351 2.53 20.25 -7.00
CA ALA A 351 2.78 18.84 -7.33
C ALA A 351 1.56 18.15 -7.98
N GLY A 352 0.33 18.49 -7.54
CA GLY A 352 -0.91 18.01 -8.15
C GLY A 352 -1.13 18.53 -9.57
N GLN A 353 -0.86 19.81 -9.83
CA GLN A 353 -0.94 20.38 -11.18
C GLN A 353 0.11 19.79 -12.12
N LYS A 354 1.35 19.61 -11.64
CA LYS A 354 2.44 18.95 -12.38
C LYS A 354 2.07 17.50 -12.71
N THR A 355 1.54 16.77 -11.74
CA THR A 355 1.02 15.41 -11.94
C THR A 355 -0.07 15.37 -13.01
N ALA A 356 -1.09 16.23 -12.94
CA ALA A 356 -2.17 16.27 -13.91
C ALA A 356 -1.68 16.60 -15.33
N LYS A 357 -0.77 17.57 -15.47
CA LYS A 357 -0.13 17.92 -16.75
C LYS A 357 0.71 16.75 -17.30
N LEU A 358 1.51 16.09 -16.45
CA LEU A 358 2.39 14.98 -16.83
C LEU A 358 1.61 13.74 -17.27
N MET A 359 0.50 13.40 -16.58
CA MET A 359 -0.37 12.29 -16.98
C MET A 359 -1.09 12.60 -18.30
N ARG A 360 -1.58 13.83 -18.49
CA ARG A 360 -2.17 14.27 -19.77
C ARG A 360 -1.13 14.26 -20.90
N TRP A 361 0.10 14.65 -20.60
CA TRP A 361 1.21 14.54 -21.55
C TRP A 361 1.43 13.08 -21.97
N LEU A 362 1.62 12.16 -21.02
CA LEU A 362 1.78 10.73 -21.30
C LEU A 362 0.64 10.18 -22.17
N GLU A 363 -0.62 10.49 -21.83
CA GLU A 363 -1.77 9.96 -22.55
C GLU A 363 -1.83 10.46 -24.02
N ARG A 364 -1.58 11.75 -24.26
CA ARG A 364 -1.46 12.31 -25.62
C ARG A 364 -0.35 11.66 -26.44
N GLN A 365 0.79 11.37 -25.81
CA GLN A 365 1.93 10.74 -26.48
C GLN A 365 1.67 9.25 -26.78
N ARG A 366 0.84 8.56 -25.96
CA ARG A 366 0.44 7.15 -26.16
C ARG A 366 -0.62 7.03 -27.25
N PHE A 367 -1.68 7.84 -27.18
CA PHE A 367 -2.86 7.76 -28.04
C PHE A 367 -3.11 9.04 -28.87
N PRO A 368 -2.16 9.47 -29.73
CA PRO A 368 -2.22 10.77 -30.39
C PRO A 368 -3.46 11.00 -31.26
N ARG A 369 -3.97 9.95 -31.94
CA ARG A 369 -5.21 10.05 -32.73
C ARG A 369 -6.45 10.26 -31.85
N LEU A 370 -6.53 9.54 -30.73
CA LEU A 370 -7.64 9.67 -29.78
C LEU A 370 -7.63 11.07 -29.16
N SER A 371 -6.49 11.53 -28.66
CA SER A 371 -6.41 12.87 -28.06
C SER A 371 -6.67 14.00 -29.07
N ALA A 372 -6.26 13.86 -30.34
CA ALA A 372 -6.62 14.83 -31.38
C ALA A 372 -8.14 14.86 -31.65
N ALA A 373 -8.82 13.71 -31.61
CA ALA A 373 -10.28 13.63 -31.74
C ALA A 373 -10.99 14.21 -30.50
N GLU A 374 -10.51 13.92 -29.28
CA GLU A 374 -11.02 14.53 -28.04
C GLU A 374 -10.85 16.06 -28.04
N GLU A 375 -9.71 16.58 -28.49
CA GLU A 375 -9.43 18.02 -28.60
C GLU A 375 -10.24 18.69 -29.73
N ALA A 376 -10.56 17.98 -30.82
CA ALA A 376 -11.47 18.45 -31.87
C ALA A 376 -12.92 18.52 -31.36
N PHE A 377 -13.40 17.45 -30.72
CA PHE A 377 -14.74 17.39 -30.13
C PHE A 377 -14.93 18.43 -29.01
N ALA A 378 -13.92 18.63 -28.16
CA ALA A 378 -13.96 19.63 -27.10
C ALA A 378 -14.08 21.06 -27.65
N ARG A 379 -13.36 21.38 -28.74
CA ARG A 379 -13.47 22.68 -29.44
C ARG A 379 -14.85 22.86 -30.07
N TRP A 380 -15.34 21.86 -30.80
CA TRP A 380 -16.70 21.88 -31.38
C TRP A 380 -17.77 22.06 -30.30
N ARG A 381 -17.67 21.35 -29.17
CA ARG A 381 -18.63 21.50 -28.07
C ARG A 381 -18.61 22.90 -27.45
N GLN A 382 -17.46 23.57 -27.43
CA GLN A 382 -17.35 24.97 -26.97
C GLN A 382 -18.05 25.97 -27.90
N THR A 383 -18.13 25.69 -29.21
CA THR A 383 -18.84 26.58 -30.16
C THR A 383 -20.37 26.50 -30.08
N LEU A 384 -20.93 25.57 -29.29
CA LEU A 384 -22.38 25.35 -29.17
C LEU A 384 -23.05 26.17 -28.05
N ASP A 385 -22.28 26.88 -27.21
CA ASP A 385 -22.74 27.71 -26.07
C ASP A 385 -23.87 27.09 -25.24
N LEU A 386 -23.71 25.81 -24.88
CA LEU A 386 -24.79 25.02 -24.28
C LEU A 386 -25.02 25.37 -22.81
N PRO A 387 -26.28 25.48 -22.35
CA PRO A 387 -26.59 25.70 -20.95
C PRO A 387 -26.18 24.48 -20.11
N SER A 388 -25.93 24.71 -18.81
CA SER A 388 -25.46 23.66 -17.88
C SER A 388 -26.39 22.45 -17.72
N THR A 389 -27.65 22.57 -18.15
CA THR A 389 -28.63 21.48 -18.22
C THR A 389 -28.42 20.53 -19.40
N VAL A 390 -27.60 20.89 -20.39
CA VAL A 390 -27.34 20.09 -21.60
C VAL A 390 -25.89 19.63 -21.63
N GLN A 391 -25.67 18.32 -21.69
CA GLN A 391 -24.35 17.71 -21.88
C GLN A 391 -24.29 16.99 -23.22
N VAL A 392 -23.16 17.14 -23.90
CA VAL A 392 -22.90 16.48 -25.19
C VAL A 392 -21.66 15.61 -25.06
N ARG A 393 -21.81 14.32 -25.43
CA ARG A 393 -20.82 13.26 -25.33
C ARG A 393 -20.61 12.62 -26.70
N HIS A 394 -19.38 12.22 -27.00
CA HIS A 394 -19.06 11.36 -28.15
C HIS A 394 -19.17 9.88 -27.75
N ALA A 395 -19.25 8.99 -28.75
CA ALA A 395 -19.10 7.55 -28.53
C ALA A 395 -17.74 7.22 -27.85
N PRO A 396 -17.68 6.20 -26.97
CA PRO A 396 -16.42 5.74 -26.38
C PRO A 396 -15.33 5.53 -27.44
N ALA A 397 -14.14 6.07 -27.20
CA ALA A 397 -12.99 6.05 -28.10
C ALA A 397 -13.23 6.49 -29.56
N PHE A 398 -14.36 7.17 -29.85
CA PHE A 398 -14.84 7.48 -31.21
C PHE A 398 -15.02 6.24 -32.10
N GLU A 399 -15.40 5.09 -31.52
CA GLU A 399 -15.70 3.84 -32.26
C GLU A 399 -16.89 3.98 -33.22
N ARG A 400 -17.72 5.01 -33.04
CA ARG A 400 -18.88 5.33 -33.88
C ARG A 400 -18.94 6.84 -34.09
N ASP A 401 -19.33 7.26 -35.30
CA ASP A 401 -19.65 8.66 -35.59
C ASP A 401 -21.06 9.00 -35.08
N SER A 402 -21.21 8.97 -33.75
CA SER A 402 -22.47 9.20 -33.05
C SER A 402 -22.25 10.06 -31.82
N VAL A 403 -23.10 11.06 -31.64
CA VAL A 403 -23.08 11.99 -30.52
C VAL A 403 -24.33 11.79 -29.66
N THR A 404 -24.15 11.70 -28.35
CA THR A 404 -25.24 11.61 -27.37
C THR A 404 -25.45 12.98 -26.72
N ILE A 405 -26.69 13.44 -26.70
CA ILE A 405 -27.11 14.65 -25.99
C ILE A 405 -27.93 14.21 -24.76
N GLU A 406 -27.47 14.59 -23.57
CA GLU A 406 -28.14 14.38 -22.29
C GLU A 406 -28.72 15.71 -21.82
N VAL A 407 -30.04 15.78 -21.59
CA VAL A 407 -30.72 16.98 -21.07
C VAL A 407 -31.27 16.68 -19.69
N THR A 408 -30.84 17.45 -18.69
CA THR A 408 -31.32 17.36 -17.31
C THR A 408 -32.46 18.36 -17.11
N LEU A 409 -33.64 17.85 -16.74
CA LEU A 409 -34.86 18.63 -16.51
C LEU A 409 -35.34 18.43 -15.06
N PRO A 410 -36.00 19.43 -14.45
CA PRO A 410 -36.29 19.43 -13.01
C PRO A 410 -37.36 18.42 -12.59
N ASP A 411 -38.31 18.11 -13.48
CA ASP A 411 -39.45 17.24 -13.21
C ASP A 411 -39.97 16.56 -14.49
N MET A 412 -40.88 15.60 -14.30
CA MET A 412 -41.48 14.81 -15.38
C MET A 412 -42.33 15.67 -16.34
N ALA A 413 -43.04 16.69 -15.84
CA ALA A 413 -43.87 17.56 -16.67
C ALA A 413 -43.02 18.48 -17.56
N ALA A 414 -41.85 18.91 -17.10
CA ALA A 414 -40.85 19.61 -17.90
C ALA A 414 -40.29 18.69 -19.01
N ALA A 415 -40.05 17.42 -18.70
CA ALA A 415 -39.65 16.42 -19.70
C ALA A 415 -40.74 16.18 -20.76
N GLU A 416 -42.00 15.98 -20.36
CA GLU A 416 -43.13 15.83 -21.29
C GLU A 416 -43.28 17.06 -22.21
N ARG A 417 -43.23 18.27 -21.64
CA ARG A 417 -43.29 19.53 -22.42
C ARG A 417 -42.13 19.64 -23.42
N PHE A 418 -40.90 19.32 -23.00
CA PHE A 418 -39.71 19.36 -23.84
C PHE A 418 -39.76 18.34 -24.98
N LEU A 419 -40.08 17.08 -24.68
CA LEU A 419 -40.20 16.02 -25.69
C LEU A 419 -41.33 16.33 -26.67
N THR A 420 -42.46 16.82 -26.17
CA THR A 420 -43.63 17.18 -27.00
C THR A 420 -43.32 18.35 -27.93
N SER A 421 -42.59 19.39 -27.48
CA SER A 421 -42.26 20.55 -28.32
C SER A 421 -41.13 20.25 -29.31
N TYR A 422 -40.15 19.42 -28.94
CA TYR A 422 -39.01 19.10 -29.79
C TYR A 422 -39.38 18.11 -30.90
N PHE A 423 -40.02 16.98 -30.56
CA PHE A 423 -40.28 15.92 -31.54
C PHE A 423 -41.51 16.17 -32.44
N LYS A 424 -42.50 16.96 -32.01
CA LYS A 424 -43.60 17.37 -32.91
C LYS A 424 -43.15 18.34 -34.00
N ASN A 425 -42.08 19.11 -33.75
CA ASN A 425 -41.60 20.14 -34.66
C ASN A 425 -40.38 19.72 -35.51
N SER A 426 -39.76 18.57 -35.21
CA SER A 426 -38.55 18.07 -35.91
C SER A 426 -38.60 16.54 -36.14
N PRO A 427 -39.48 16.04 -37.03
CA PRO A 427 -39.65 14.59 -37.24
C PRO A 427 -38.45 13.88 -37.92
N SER A 428 -37.52 14.63 -38.51
CA SER A 428 -36.40 14.11 -39.31
C SER A 428 -35.25 13.48 -38.51
N ILE A 429 -35.19 13.69 -37.19
CA ILE A 429 -34.12 13.12 -36.32
C ILE A 429 -34.39 11.64 -36.00
N ILE A 430 -35.65 11.17 -36.12
CA ILE A 430 -36.03 9.77 -35.89
C ILE A 430 -36.04 8.97 -37.20
N LYS A 431 -34.89 8.88 -37.86
CA LYS A 431 -34.60 7.71 -38.72
C LYS A 431 -33.69 6.78 -37.95
N ALA A 432 -34.24 5.62 -37.57
CA ALA A 432 -33.41 4.49 -37.18
C ALA A 432 -32.39 4.20 -38.30
N PRO A 433 -31.15 3.81 -37.98
CA PRO A 433 -30.21 3.39 -39.01
C PRO A 433 -30.84 2.23 -39.78
N SER A 434 -31.05 2.43 -41.07
CA SER A 434 -31.51 1.37 -41.97
C SER A 434 -30.50 0.24 -41.92
N GLU A 435 -30.96 -0.97 -41.59
CA GLU A 435 -30.14 -2.18 -41.62
C GLU A 435 -29.57 -2.35 -43.04
N SER A 436 -28.30 -2.02 -43.21
CA SER A 436 -27.57 -2.30 -44.44
C SER A 436 -27.28 -3.79 -44.49
N GLN A 437 -28.20 -4.55 -45.06
CA GLN A 437 -27.89 -5.88 -45.59
C GLN A 437 -26.93 -5.71 -46.77
N GLY A 438 -25.81 -6.45 -46.75
CA GLY A 438 -24.70 -6.34 -47.70
C GLY A 438 -23.44 -6.97 -47.12
#